data_AF-A0A6C0CG99-F1
#
_entry.id   AF-A0A6C0CG99-F1
#
_cell.length_a   1.000
_cell.length_b   1.000
_cell.length_c   1.000
_cell.angle_alpha   90.00
_cell.angle_beta   90.00
_cell.angle_gamma   90.00
#
_symmetry.space_group_name_H-M   'P 1'
#
loop_
_entity.id
_entity.type
_entity.pdbx_description
1 polymer ?
#
loop_
_entity_poly.entity_id
_entity_poly.type
_entity_poly.pdbx_seq_one_letter_code
_entity_poly.pdbx_strand_id
1 'polypeptide(L)'
;MKIVQIKSDGNMIELDEQFTVKNIRKMMREKTKVKKILHLYNWSYDGSMIQCYGCLEGKTGKENKHELPPLGEKLIETIDNSDIQLIFNDIFVVRVENKKYLDFDVSEYGLFYNLCFQGFDDCLSDEETYDEEVDDEGSSNSLNEFIVNDEGSIDSDYELDEDYNEY
;
A
#
# COMPACT_ATOMS: atom_id res chain seq x y z
N MET A 1 0.69 0.73 23.86
CA MET A 1 0.35 -0.22 22.79
C MET A 1 0.76 0.44 21.50
N LYS A 2 1.60 -0.21 20.72
CA LYS A 2 2.06 0.32 19.44
C LYS A 2 1.03 0.09 18.35
N ILE A 3 0.79 1.13 17.56
CA ILE A 3 0.01 1.07 16.34
C ILE A 3 0.72 1.82 15.22
N VAL A 4 0.44 1.43 13.98
CA VAL A 4 0.96 2.12 12.81
C VAL A 4 -0.04 3.19 12.38
N GLN A 5 0.44 4.43 12.26
CA GLN A 5 -0.27 5.51 11.59
C GLN A 5 0.41 5.76 10.25
N ILE A 6 -0.33 5.58 9.17
CA ILE A 6 0.08 5.87 7.80
C ILE A 6 -0.45 7.25 7.44
N LYS A 7 0.43 8.23 7.35
CA LYS A 7 0.10 9.62 7.01
C LYS A 7 -0.46 9.71 5.59
N SER A 8 -1.25 10.75 5.33
CA SER A 8 -1.78 10.98 3.97
C SER A 8 -0.72 11.09 2.87
N ASP A 9 0.53 11.43 3.20
CA ASP A 9 1.64 11.47 2.25
C ASP A 9 2.32 10.11 2.01
N GLY A 10 1.86 9.05 2.70
CA GLY A 10 2.41 7.69 2.65
C GLY A 10 3.42 7.38 3.77
N ASN A 11 3.90 8.39 4.51
CA ASN A 11 4.87 8.16 5.57
C ASN A 11 4.24 7.41 6.76
N MET A 12 4.96 6.44 7.31
CA MET A 12 4.48 5.66 8.44
C MET A 12 5.17 6.10 9.73
N ILE A 13 4.39 6.19 10.81
CA ILE A 13 4.90 6.42 12.16
C ILE A 13 4.29 5.43 13.14
N GLU A 14 5.05 5.08 14.17
CA GLU A 14 4.56 4.33 15.32
C GLU A 14 3.94 5.30 16.33
N LEU A 15 2.76 4.96 16.83
CA LEU A 15 2.16 5.64 17.97
C LEU A 15 2.13 4.67 19.16
N ASP A 16 2.77 5.04 20.26
CA ASP A 16 2.62 4.33 21.53
C ASP A 16 1.52 4.99 22.36
N GLU A 17 0.34 4.35 22.37
CA GLU A 17 -0.85 4.86 23.01
C GLU A 17 -1.52 3.79 23.88
N GLN A 18 -2.24 4.23 24.92
CA GLN A 18 -3.08 3.33 25.71
C GLN A 18 -4.54 3.48 25.27
N PHE A 19 -5.10 2.41 24.71
CA PHE A 19 -6.48 2.40 24.26
C PHE A 19 -7.14 1.03 24.46
N THR A 20 -8.43 1.00 24.20
CA THR A 20 -9.36 -0.12 24.35
C THR A 20 -10.26 -0.15 23.11
N VAL A 21 -10.99 -1.24 22.94
CA VAL A 21 -11.94 -1.39 21.81
C VAL A 21 -12.96 -0.25 21.77
N LYS A 22 -13.33 0.31 22.93
CA LYS A 22 -14.35 1.36 23.04
C LYS A 22 -13.85 2.76 22.67
N ASN A 23 -12.56 3.04 22.88
CA ASN A 23 -12.01 4.40 22.71
C ASN A 23 -10.96 4.51 21.58
N ILE A 24 -10.57 3.42 20.92
CA ILE A 24 -9.57 3.43 19.84
C ILE A 24 -9.90 4.46 18.76
N ARG A 25 -11.14 4.46 18.26
CA ARG A 25 -11.58 5.42 17.24
C ARG A 25 -11.58 6.86 17.77
N LYS A 26 -11.84 7.06 19.06
CA LYS A 26 -11.78 8.40 19.67
C LYS A 26 -10.34 8.91 19.67
N MET A 27 -9.37 8.09 20.08
CA MET A 27 -7.95 8.42 20.04
C MET A 27 -7.49 8.77 18.60
N MET A 28 -7.86 7.96 17.61
CA MET A 28 -7.52 8.22 16.20
C MET A 28 -8.06 9.57 15.69
N ARG A 29 -9.29 9.92 16.07
CA ARG A 29 -9.90 11.22 15.74
C ARG A 29 -9.18 12.39 16.40
N GLU A 30 -8.74 12.24 17.65
CA GLU A 30 -8.00 13.28 18.37
C GLU A 30 -6.62 13.53 17.73
N LYS A 31 -5.95 12.48 17.26
CA LYS A 31 -4.65 12.59 16.56
C LYS A 31 -4.73 13.25 15.20
N THR A 32 -5.78 12.96 14.44
CA THR A 32 -5.91 13.40 13.02
C THR A 32 -6.81 14.61 12.84
N LYS A 33 -7.61 14.95 13.84
CA LYS A 33 -8.70 15.94 13.75
C LYS A 33 -9.76 15.57 12.69
N VAL A 34 -9.78 14.31 12.24
CA VAL A 34 -10.80 13.77 11.33
C VAL A 34 -12.00 13.31 12.14
N LYS A 35 -13.22 13.65 11.71
CA LYS A 35 -14.43 13.34 12.49
C LYS A 35 -14.94 11.91 12.31
N LYS A 36 -14.78 11.33 11.12
CA LYS A 36 -15.42 10.06 10.73
C LYS A 36 -14.38 8.98 10.44
N ILE A 37 -13.71 8.51 11.48
CA ILE A 37 -12.85 7.32 11.41
C ILE A 37 -13.74 6.07 11.51
N LEU A 38 -13.66 5.22 10.50
CA LEU A 38 -14.38 3.95 10.38
C LEU A 38 -13.40 2.79 10.40
N HIS A 39 -13.89 1.61 10.80
CA HIS A 39 -13.16 0.35 10.64
C HIS A 39 -13.53 -0.19 9.25
N LEU A 40 -12.54 -0.24 8.36
CA LEU A 40 -12.75 -0.50 6.95
C LEU A 40 -12.52 -1.98 6.60
N TYR A 41 -11.38 -2.53 7.02
CA TYR A 41 -10.93 -3.85 6.60
C TYR A 41 -10.34 -4.68 7.75
N ASN A 42 -10.39 -6.00 7.61
CA ASN A 42 -9.61 -6.97 8.38
C ASN A 42 -8.75 -7.84 7.46
N TRP A 43 -7.60 -8.27 7.97
CA TRP A 43 -6.83 -9.38 7.39
C TRP A 43 -6.49 -10.38 8.47
N SER A 44 -6.53 -11.67 8.14
CA SER A 44 -5.97 -12.71 9.00
C SER A 44 -4.46 -12.75 8.80
N TYR A 45 -3.71 -12.72 9.90
CA TYR A 45 -2.25 -12.72 9.89
C TYR A 45 -1.72 -13.47 11.12
N ASP A 46 -1.04 -14.60 10.89
CA ASP A 46 -0.34 -15.37 11.93
C ASP A 46 -1.16 -15.57 13.23
N GLY A 47 -2.33 -16.22 13.12
CA GLY A 47 -3.23 -16.46 14.24
C GLY A 47 -3.93 -15.22 14.83
N SER A 48 -3.59 -14.03 14.33
CA SER A 48 -4.14 -12.74 14.72
C SER A 48 -4.90 -12.07 13.57
N MET A 49 -5.46 -10.90 13.85
CA MET A 49 -6.21 -10.09 12.90
C MET A 49 -5.63 -8.70 12.82
N ILE A 50 -5.26 -8.27 11.62
CA ILE A 50 -4.90 -6.89 11.32
C ILE A 50 -6.17 -6.13 11.00
N GLN A 51 -6.40 -5.00 11.67
CA GLN A 51 -7.56 -4.15 11.45
C GLN A 51 -7.11 -2.80 10.88
N CYS A 52 -7.76 -2.35 9.81
CA CYS A 52 -7.52 -1.04 9.21
C CYS A 52 -8.66 -0.07 9.52
N TYR A 53 -8.28 1.12 9.97
CA TYR A 53 -9.17 2.23 10.23
C TYR A 53 -8.82 3.43 9.36
N GLY A 54 -9.83 4.08 8.80
CA GLY A 54 -9.62 5.22 7.90
C GLY A 54 -10.90 6.03 7.68
N CYS A 55 -10.83 6.98 6.75
CA CYS A 55 -11.94 7.88 6.41
C CYS A 55 -12.23 7.81 4.91
N LEU A 56 -13.47 7.47 4.54
CA LEU A 56 -13.91 7.38 3.15
C LEU A 56 -14.30 8.74 2.55
N GLU A 57 -14.48 9.75 3.40
CA GLU A 57 -14.87 11.10 3.00
C GLU A 57 -13.68 12.05 3.19
N GLY A 58 -13.38 12.85 2.17
CA GLY A 58 -12.31 13.82 2.25
C GLY A 58 -12.38 14.88 1.17
N LYS A 59 -11.40 15.79 1.21
CA LYS A 59 -11.22 16.82 0.19
C LYS A 59 -10.21 16.33 -0.83
N THR A 60 -10.32 16.80 -2.06
CA THR A 60 -9.28 16.62 -3.08
C THR A 60 -7.93 17.09 -2.57
N GLY A 61 -6.87 16.31 -2.82
CA GLY A 61 -5.51 16.55 -2.31
C GLY A 61 -5.30 16.10 -0.87
N LYS A 62 -6.26 15.36 -0.28
CA LYS A 62 -6.15 14.70 1.03
C LYS A 62 -6.34 13.20 0.95
N GLU A 63 -6.29 12.63 -0.25
CA GLU A 63 -6.20 11.19 -0.47
C GLU A 63 -4.95 10.67 0.24
N ASN A 64 -5.06 9.50 0.86
CA ASN A 64 -3.89 8.80 1.36
C ASN A 64 -3.16 8.19 0.17
N LYS A 65 -1.85 8.43 0.08
CA LYS A 65 -1.01 7.92 -1.01
C LYS A 65 -0.54 6.48 -0.83
N HIS A 66 -0.83 5.88 0.33
CA HIS A 66 -0.43 4.50 0.62
C HIS A 66 -1.42 3.50 0.03
N GLU A 67 -0.91 2.56 -0.74
CA GLU A 67 -1.68 1.42 -1.26
C GLU A 67 -1.89 0.41 -0.14
N LEU A 68 -3.12 -0.01 0.12
CA LEU A 68 -3.36 -1.04 1.14
C LEU A 68 -3.15 -2.44 0.57
N PRO A 69 -2.76 -3.41 1.43
CA PRO A 69 -2.73 -4.81 1.05
C PRO A 69 -4.04 -5.29 0.42
N PRO A 70 -3.98 -6.14 -0.62
CA PRO A 70 -5.19 -6.68 -1.25
C PRO A 70 -5.92 -7.65 -0.32
N LEU A 71 -7.10 -8.11 -0.75
CA LEU A 71 -7.87 -9.17 -0.08
C LEU A 71 -8.29 -8.85 1.38
N GLY A 72 -8.44 -7.58 1.73
CA GLY A 72 -9.01 -7.18 3.00
C GLY A 72 -10.48 -7.57 3.10
N GLU A 73 -10.87 -8.26 4.17
CA GLU A 73 -12.27 -8.52 4.51
C GLU A 73 -12.96 -7.19 4.79
N LYS A 74 -14.00 -6.87 4.02
CA LYS A 74 -14.70 -5.59 4.07
C LYS A 74 -15.71 -5.57 5.22
N LEU A 75 -15.66 -4.53 6.04
CA LEU A 75 -16.60 -4.34 7.17
C LEU A 75 -17.81 -3.46 6.79
N ILE A 76 -17.77 -2.88 5.59
CA ILE A 76 -18.81 -2.02 5.04
C ILE A 76 -19.18 -2.60 3.67
N GLU A 77 -20.47 -2.78 3.40
CA GLU A 77 -20.90 -3.45 2.15
C GLU A 77 -20.63 -2.63 0.90
N THR A 78 -20.64 -1.30 1.03
CA THR A 78 -20.56 -0.34 -0.08
C THR A 78 -19.14 0.04 -0.47
N ILE A 79 -18.11 -0.47 0.21
CA ILE A 79 -16.71 -0.18 -0.14
C ILE A 79 -16.17 -1.24 -1.10
N ASP A 80 -15.20 -0.83 -1.90
CA ASP A 80 -14.49 -1.70 -2.83
C ASP A 80 -13.41 -2.53 -2.12
N ASN A 81 -12.61 -3.28 -2.88
CA ASN A 81 -11.48 -4.01 -2.29
C ASN A 81 -10.43 -3.03 -1.73
N SER A 82 -9.65 -3.50 -0.77
CA SER A 82 -8.71 -2.67 0.00
C SER A 82 -7.65 -1.99 -0.86
N ASP A 83 -7.19 -2.64 -1.91
CA ASP A 83 -6.16 -2.18 -2.87
C ASP A 83 -6.66 -1.12 -3.86
N ILE A 84 -7.98 -0.97 -4.03
CA ILE A 84 -8.59 -0.02 -4.98
C ILE A 84 -9.40 1.08 -4.31
N GLN A 85 -9.85 0.87 -3.07
CA GLN A 85 -10.69 1.83 -2.37
C GLN A 85 -9.93 3.12 -2.07
N LEU A 86 -10.47 4.24 -2.53
CA LEU A 86 -9.96 5.56 -2.18
C LEU A 86 -10.22 5.86 -0.70
N ILE A 87 -9.15 6.13 0.05
CA ILE A 87 -9.19 6.50 1.48
C ILE A 87 -8.53 7.87 1.65
N PHE A 88 -9.11 8.70 2.52
CA PHE A 88 -8.65 10.06 2.78
C PHE A 88 -8.04 10.20 4.18
N ASN A 89 -7.11 11.15 4.29
CA ASN A 89 -6.33 11.47 5.48
C ASN A 89 -5.49 10.29 5.95
N ASP A 90 -5.11 10.26 7.23
CA ASP A 90 -4.26 9.21 7.77
C ASP A 90 -5.06 7.91 7.97
N ILE A 91 -4.39 6.79 7.73
CA ILE A 91 -4.86 5.44 7.99
C ILE A 91 -4.20 4.94 9.28
N PHE A 92 -4.91 4.09 10.01
CA PHE A 92 -4.36 3.43 11.19
C PHE A 92 -4.51 1.93 11.07
N VAL A 93 -3.44 1.22 11.41
CA VAL A 93 -3.38 -0.24 11.36
C VAL A 93 -3.02 -0.78 12.74
N VAL A 94 -3.79 -1.76 13.19
CA VAL A 94 -3.62 -2.36 14.52
C VAL A 94 -3.71 -3.88 14.45
N ARG A 95 -2.96 -4.57 15.31
CA ARG A 95 -3.02 -6.02 15.45
C ARG A 95 -3.92 -6.40 16.63
N VAL A 96 -4.77 -7.39 16.42
CA VAL A 96 -5.71 -7.91 17.42
C VAL A 96 -5.60 -9.42 17.50
N GLU A 97 -5.42 -9.94 18.70
CA GLU A 97 -5.46 -11.36 18.97
C GLU A 97 -6.35 -11.61 20.19
N ASN A 98 -7.26 -12.59 20.11
CA ASN A 98 -8.13 -12.97 21.23
C ASN A 98 -8.88 -11.77 21.87
N LYS A 99 -9.34 -10.82 21.04
CA LYS A 99 -10.00 -9.55 21.45
C LYS A 99 -9.13 -8.57 22.25
N LYS A 100 -7.81 -8.77 22.26
CA LYS A 100 -6.82 -7.85 22.83
C LYS A 100 -6.01 -7.23 21.71
N TYR A 101 -5.74 -5.93 21.82
CA TYR A 101 -4.77 -5.30 20.93
C TYR A 101 -3.37 -5.75 21.35
N LEU A 102 -2.52 -5.96 20.35
CA LEU A 102 -1.11 -6.24 20.53
C LEU A 102 -0.31 -5.04 20.05
N ASP A 103 0.95 -4.97 20.46
CA ASP A 103 1.89 -4.05 19.82
C ASP A 103 2.02 -4.44 18.35
N PHE A 104 1.99 -3.42 17.49
CA PHE A 104 2.14 -3.57 16.06
C PHE A 104 2.93 -2.39 15.52
N ASP A 105 4.18 -2.64 15.17
CA ASP A 105 5.10 -1.61 14.69
C ASP A 105 5.20 -1.56 13.15
N VAL A 106 5.96 -0.57 12.64
CA VAL A 106 6.09 -0.36 11.20
C VAL A 106 6.83 -1.53 10.52
N SER A 107 7.76 -2.17 11.23
CA SER A 107 8.52 -3.31 10.70
C SER A 107 7.60 -4.52 10.54
N GLU A 108 6.77 -4.81 11.55
CA GLU A 108 5.76 -5.86 11.49
C GLU A 108 4.72 -5.59 10.39
N TYR A 109 4.30 -4.33 10.23
CA TYR A 109 3.43 -3.95 9.12
C TYR A 109 4.09 -4.20 7.76
N GLY A 110 5.38 -3.88 7.61
CA GLY A 110 6.13 -4.16 6.38
C GLY A 110 6.20 -5.65 6.03
N LEU A 111 6.42 -6.52 7.03
CA LEU A 111 6.38 -7.98 6.84
C LEU A 111 5.00 -8.45 6.40
N PHE A 112 3.95 -8.02 7.11
CA PHE A 112 2.56 -8.30 6.75
C PHE A 112 2.24 -7.83 5.33
N TYR A 113 2.65 -6.61 4.99
CA TYR A 113 2.46 -6.00 3.68
C TYR A 113 3.09 -6.88 2.59
N ASN A 114 4.38 -7.19 2.70
CA ASN A 114 5.10 -8.01 1.73
C ASN A 114 4.47 -9.40 1.54
N LEU A 115 4.00 -10.02 2.62
CA LEU A 115 3.31 -11.31 2.57
C LEU A 115 1.98 -11.23 1.80
N CYS A 116 1.19 -10.16 2.00
CA CYS A 116 -0.08 -9.98 1.30
C CYS A 116 0.08 -9.76 -0.21
N PHE A 117 1.19 -9.15 -0.64
CA PHE A 117 1.50 -8.94 -2.06
C PHE A 117 2.21 -10.12 -2.73
N GLN A 118 2.32 -11.26 -2.04
CA GLN A 118 2.78 -12.55 -2.59
C GLN A 118 4.22 -12.54 -3.18
N GLY A 119 5.23 -12.54 -2.31
CA GLY A 119 6.42 -13.38 -2.54
C GLY A 119 7.46 -12.91 -3.55
N PHE A 120 8.10 -11.76 -3.32
CA PHE A 120 9.46 -11.50 -3.86
C PHE A 120 10.58 -12.17 -3.02
N ASP A 121 10.26 -13.20 -2.24
CA ASP A 121 11.22 -13.90 -1.36
C ASP A 121 11.75 -15.21 -1.97
N ASP A 122 11.37 -15.55 -3.21
CA ASP A 122 12.00 -16.66 -3.96
C ASP A 122 13.38 -16.30 -4.55
N CYS A 123 13.96 -15.14 -4.17
CA CYS A 123 15.29 -14.71 -4.61
C CYS A 123 16.38 -14.81 -3.51
N LEU A 124 16.12 -15.52 -2.41
CA LEU A 124 17.13 -15.85 -1.39
C LEU A 124 17.33 -17.38 -1.23
N SER A 125 17.32 -18.12 -2.34
CA SER A 125 17.90 -19.47 -2.34
C SER A 125 19.43 -19.39 -2.44
N ASP A 126 20.07 -18.84 -1.42
CA ASP A 126 21.48 -19.11 -1.17
C ASP A 126 21.58 -20.36 -0.29
N GLU A 127 21.49 -21.53 -0.95
CA GLU A 127 22.17 -22.73 -0.45
C GLU A 127 23.40 -22.95 -1.34
N GLU A 128 24.57 -22.69 -0.76
CA GLU A 128 25.88 -22.84 -1.38
C GLU A 128 26.22 -24.28 -1.81
N THR A 129 27.11 -24.35 -2.80
CA THR A 129 28.11 -25.40 -3.10
C THR A 129 27.72 -26.41 -4.19
N TYR A 130 28.33 -26.29 -5.38
CA TYR A 130 29.47 -27.14 -5.80
C TYR A 130 30.32 -26.41 -6.85
N ASP A 131 31.62 -26.43 -6.57
CA ASP A 131 32.75 -26.05 -7.40
C ASP A 131 32.92 -27.06 -8.54
N GLU A 132 33.06 -26.60 -9.79
CA GLU A 132 33.91 -27.26 -10.80
C GLU A 132 34.20 -26.28 -11.95
N GLU A 133 35.48 -25.94 -12.07
CA GLU A 133 36.02 -25.06 -13.10
C GLU A 133 35.83 -25.65 -14.51
N VAL A 134 35.42 -24.80 -15.45
CA VAL A 134 35.75 -25.01 -16.86
C VAL A 134 36.21 -23.68 -17.45
N ASP A 135 37.53 -23.60 -17.60
CA ASP A 135 38.25 -22.65 -18.42
C ASP A 135 37.88 -22.85 -19.90
N ASP A 136 37.37 -21.82 -20.59
CA ASP A 136 37.48 -21.74 -22.05
C ASP A 136 37.53 -20.26 -22.48
N GLU A 137 38.75 -19.82 -22.78
CA GLU A 137 39.02 -18.60 -23.54
C GLU A 137 38.34 -18.68 -24.92
N GLY A 138 37.49 -17.73 -25.28
CA GLY A 138 37.14 -17.61 -26.69
C GLY A 138 36.03 -16.65 -27.09
N SER A 139 36.47 -15.51 -27.62
CA SER A 139 35.79 -14.75 -28.68
C SER A 139 34.71 -13.74 -28.29
N SER A 140 35.19 -12.52 -28.06
CA SER A 140 34.62 -11.28 -28.60
C SER A 140 33.70 -11.49 -29.82
N ASN A 141 32.45 -11.04 -29.74
CA ASN A 141 31.90 -10.14 -30.75
C ASN A 141 30.52 -9.54 -30.39
N SER A 142 30.49 -8.21 -30.48
CA SER A 142 29.37 -7.37 -30.92
C SER A 142 28.24 -7.08 -29.94
N LEU A 143 28.56 -6.22 -28.97
CA LEU A 143 27.63 -5.22 -28.46
C LEU A 143 27.56 -4.08 -29.52
N ASN A 144 26.57 -4.17 -30.42
CA ASN A 144 26.15 -3.15 -31.40
C ASN A 144 24.90 -3.78 -32.06
N GLU A 145 23.74 -3.18 -32.26
CA GLU A 145 23.28 -1.80 -32.27
C GLU A 145 21.79 -1.93 -32.62
N PHE A 146 20.87 -1.49 -31.77
CA PHE A 146 19.48 -1.27 -32.19
C PHE A 146 18.89 -0.08 -31.44
N ILE A 147 19.44 1.10 -31.75
CA ILE A 147 18.80 2.37 -31.47
C ILE A 147 17.92 2.66 -32.68
N VAL A 148 16.61 2.51 -32.53
CA VAL A 148 15.65 3.01 -33.52
C VAL A 148 15.45 4.49 -33.22
N ASN A 149 16.13 5.35 -33.96
CA ASN A 149 15.80 6.77 -34.04
C ASN A 149 14.46 6.89 -34.76
N ASP A 150 13.40 7.28 -34.05
CA ASP A 150 12.18 7.80 -34.68
C ASP A 150 12.05 9.27 -34.30
N GLU A 151 12.85 10.12 -34.96
CA GLU A 151 12.57 11.55 -35.08
C GLU A 151 11.40 11.73 -36.05
N GLY A 152 10.19 11.65 -35.50
CA GLY A 152 8.94 11.95 -36.20
C GLY A 152 8.17 13.01 -35.43
N SER A 153 8.60 14.27 -35.54
CA SER A 153 7.80 15.43 -35.12
C SER A 153 6.54 15.54 -35.98
N ILE A 154 5.42 15.05 -35.46
CA ILE A 154 4.08 15.42 -35.93
C ILE A 154 3.45 16.28 -34.84
N ASP A 155 3.63 17.59 -35.05
CA ASP A 155 2.83 18.64 -34.46
C ASP A 155 1.42 18.51 -35.05
N SER A 156 0.43 18.17 -34.23
CA SER A 156 -0.97 18.21 -34.64
C SER A 156 -1.80 18.84 -33.53
N ASP A 157 -1.76 20.17 -33.52
CA ASP A 157 -2.78 21.05 -32.94
C ASP A 157 -4.15 20.70 -33.52
N TYR A 158 -4.88 19.82 -32.86
CA TYR A 158 -6.31 19.67 -33.06
C TYR A 158 -7.04 20.46 -31.98
N GLU A 159 -7.26 21.75 -32.26
CA GLU A 159 -8.31 22.54 -31.59
C GLU A 159 -9.66 21.90 -31.96
N LEU A 160 -10.33 21.29 -30.98
CA LEU A 160 -11.68 20.78 -31.11
C LEU A 160 -12.66 21.94 -30.87
N ASP A 161 -13.25 22.44 -31.95
CA ASP A 161 -14.34 23.43 -31.92
C ASP A 161 -15.54 22.91 -31.10
N GLU A 162 -16.07 23.78 -30.24
CA GLU A 162 -17.26 23.55 -29.42
C GLU A 162 -18.52 23.42 -30.30
N ASP A 163 -19.21 22.27 -30.24
CA ASP A 163 -20.49 22.07 -30.90
C ASP A 163 -21.65 22.59 -30.02
N TYR A 164 -22.11 23.81 -30.30
CA TYR A 164 -23.37 24.36 -29.76
C TYR A 164 -24.57 23.85 -30.57
N ASN A 165 -24.94 22.59 -30.37
CA ASN A 165 -26.24 22.09 -30.82
C ASN A 165 -27.30 22.30 -29.74
N GLU A 166 -27.99 23.44 -29.80
CA GLU A 166 -29.34 23.60 -29.23
C GLU A 166 -30.35 22.85 -30.10
N TYR A 167 -31.02 21.85 -29.54
CA TYR A 167 -32.26 21.28 -30.09
C TYR A 167 -33.36 21.31 -29.03
#